data_AF-A0A5B2XG62-F1
#
_entry.id   AF-A0A5B2XG62-F1
#
_cell.length_a   1.000
_cell.length_b   1.000
_cell.length_c   1.000
_cell.angle_alpha   90.00
_cell.angle_beta   90.00
_cell.angle_gamma   90.00
#
_symmetry.space_group_name_H-M   'P 1'
#
loop_
_entity.id
_entity.type
_entity.pdbx_description
1 polymer ?
#
loop_
_entity_poly.entity_id
_entity_poly.type
_entity_poly.pdbx_seq_one_letter_code
_entity_poly.pdbx_strand_id
1 'polypeptide(L)'
;MEEGFSAQGVQEWIRAMFYGERRRAGLTQEQLAVSSGVSVRALRRLESGDHGGLTVATLRSLADALGLKSVERDVFLLTAVDGRMRHPHQT
;
A
#
# COMPACT_ATOMS: atom_id res chain seq x y z
N MET A 1 -0.46 17.29 23.34
CA MET A 1 -1.71 16.63 22.88
C MET A 1 -1.33 15.90 21.62
N GLU A 2 -1.37 14.56 21.68
CA GLU A 2 -1.00 13.71 20.56
C GLU A 2 -2.09 13.75 19.50
N GLU A 3 -1.88 14.54 18.44
CA GLU A 3 -2.66 14.40 17.22
C GLU A 3 -2.18 13.14 16.51
N GLY A 4 -2.68 11.99 16.98
CA GLY A 4 -2.45 10.71 16.33
C GLY A 4 -2.93 10.76 14.88
N PHE A 5 -2.16 10.18 13.96
CA PHE A 5 -2.55 10.08 12.56
C PHE A 5 -3.95 9.44 12.44
N SER A 6 -4.90 10.18 11.85
CA SER A 6 -6.23 9.63 11.56
C SER A 6 -6.14 8.52 10.52
N ALA A 7 -7.11 7.59 10.49
CA ALA A 7 -7.13 6.52 9.50
C ALA A 7 -7.04 7.03 8.04
N GLN A 8 -7.63 8.20 7.75
CA GLN A 8 -7.51 8.89 6.47
C GLN A 8 -6.09 9.44 6.24
N GLY A 9 -5.49 10.11 7.23
CA GLY A 9 -4.12 10.63 7.12
C GLY A 9 -3.07 9.53 6.96
N VAL A 10 -3.30 8.38 7.59
CA VAL A 10 -2.53 7.16 7.41
C VAL A 10 -2.62 6.63 5.96
N GLN A 11 -3.83 6.56 5.39
CA GLN A 11 -4.06 6.11 4.02
C GLN A 11 -3.40 7.04 2.99
N GLU A 12 -3.54 8.35 3.17
CA GLU A 12 -2.90 9.33 2.29
C GLU A 12 -1.37 9.25 2.35
N TRP A 13 -0.82 9.03 3.54
CA TRP A 13 0.62 8.82 3.71
C TRP A 13 1.11 7.54 3.01
N ILE A 14 0.40 6.41 3.16
CA ILE A 14 0.72 5.17 2.45
C ILE A 14 0.70 5.40 0.94
N ARG A 15 -0.36 6.05 0.43
CA ARG A 15 -0.50 6.35 -0.99
C ARG A 15 0.66 7.20 -1.50
N ALA A 16 1.00 8.28 -0.79
CA ALA A 16 2.08 9.19 -1.17
C ALA A 16 3.44 8.48 -1.13
N MET A 17 3.71 7.70 -0.08
CA MET A 17 4.92 6.89 0.04
C MET A 17 5.02 5.87 -1.10
N PHE A 18 3.97 5.09 -1.32
CA PHE A 18 3.94 4.04 -2.35
C PHE A 18 4.13 4.61 -3.76
N TYR A 19 3.47 5.72 -4.07
CA TYR A 19 3.65 6.44 -5.33
C TYR A 19 5.09 6.95 -5.48
N GLY A 20 5.66 7.54 -4.43
CA GLY A 20 7.04 8.01 -4.41
C GLY A 20 8.04 6.89 -4.69
N GLU A 21 7.93 5.77 -3.97
CA GLU A 21 8.84 4.64 -4.12
C GLU A 21 8.72 3.96 -5.49
N ARG A 22 7.50 3.81 -6.03
CA ARG A 22 7.33 3.31 -7.40
C ARG A 22 8.00 4.22 -8.43
N ARG A 23 7.88 5.54 -8.25
CA ARG A 23 8.54 6.52 -9.11
C ARG A 23 10.05 6.48 -9.00
N ARG A 24 10.62 6.29 -7.81
CA ARG A 24 12.06 6.14 -7.59
C ARG A 24 12.60 4.86 -8.21
N ALA A 25 11.82 3.78 -8.16
CA ALA A 25 12.11 2.52 -8.83
C ALA A 25 11.98 2.60 -10.37
N GLY A 26 11.42 3.68 -10.91
CA GLY A 26 11.23 3.86 -12.36
C GLY A 26 10.18 2.91 -12.97
N LEU A 27 9.31 2.32 -12.14
CA LEU A 27 8.35 1.31 -12.58
C LEU A 27 6.99 1.93 -12.95
N THR A 28 6.42 1.52 -14.08
CA THR A 28 4.99 1.71 -14.34
C THR A 28 4.14 0.80 -13.44
N GLN A 29 2.84 1.07 -13.33
CA GLN A 29 1.93 0.16 -12.60
C GLN A 29 1.94 -1.25 -13.21
N GLU A 30 2.03 -1.35 -14.53
CA GLU A 30 2.08 -2.64 -15.25
C GLU A 30 3.39 -3.38 -14.97
N GLN A 31 4.52 -2.68 -14.98
CA GLN A 31 5.81 -3.28 -14.66
C GLN A 31 5.86 -3.75 -13.20
N LEU A 32 5.33 -2.96 -12.28
CA LEU A 32 5.24 -3.34 -10.87
C LEU A 32 4.28 -4.52 -10.65
N ALA A 33 3.15 -4.56 -11.37
CA ALA A 33 2.22 -5.68 -11.33
C ALA A 33 2.91 -6.99 -11.74
N VAL A 34 3.63 -6.96 -12.86
CA VAL A 34 4.37 -8.12 -13.37
C VAL A 34 5.46 -8.55 -12.39
N SER A 35 6.26 -7.62 -11.86
CA SER A 35 7.37 -7.97 -10.97
C SER A 35 6.92 -8.46 -9.59
N SER A 36 5.77 -7.99 -9.10
CA SER A 36 5.20 -8.39 -7.80
C SER A 36 4.19 -9.54 -7.88
N GLY A 37 3.79 -9.96 -9.07
CA GLY A 37 2.76 -10.98 -9.27
C GLY A 37 1.35 -10.55 -8.85
N VAL A 38 1.11 -9.24 -8.69
CA VAL A 38 -0.22 -8.70 -8.34
C VAL A 38 -0.93 -8.12 -9.56
N SER A 39 -2.26 -8.01 -9.52
CA SER A 39 -2.99 -7.37 -10.62
C SER A 39 -2.80 -5.85 -10.63
N VAL A 40 -2.77 -5.24 -11.82
CA VAL A 40 -2.79 -3.78 -12.01
C VAL A 40 -4.02 -3.16 -11.31
N ARG A 41 -5.14 -3.88 -11.24
CA ARG A 41 -6.34 -3.46 -10.51
C ARG A 41 -6.08 -3.32 -9.01
N ALA A 42 -5.36 -4.26 -8.39
CA ALA A 42 -4.99 -4.18 -6.98
C ALA A 42 -4.07 -2.98 -6.70
N LEU A 43 -3.10 -2.73 -7.58
CA LEU A 43 -2.23 -1.54 -7.52
C LEU A 43 -3.01 -0.25 -7.65
N ARG A 44 -3.96 -0.18 -8.58
CA ARG A 44 -4.80 1.01 -8.78
C ARG A 44 -5.65 1.33 -7.55
N ARG A 45 -6.21 0.31 -6.88
CA ARG A 45 -6.96 0.49 -5.63
C ARG A 45 -6.05 1.01 -4.52
N LEU A 46 -4.88 0.41 -4.35
CA LEU A 46 -3.84 0.86 -3.41
C LEU A 46 -3.45 2.33 -3.63
N GLU A 47 -3.16 2.71 -4.88
CA GLU A 47 -2.81 4.10 -5.25
C GLU A 47 -3.99 5.07 -5.22
N SER A 48 -5.22 4.59 -5.08
CA SER A 48 -6.42 5.41 -4.92
C SER A 48 -6.89 5.50 -3.47
N GLY A 49 -6.14 4.91 -2.52
CA GLY A 49 -6.49 4.90 -1.09
C GLY A 49 -7.46 3.79 -0.67
N ASP A 50 -7.90 2.93 -1.61
CA ASP A 50 -8.75 1.78 -1.30
C ASP A 50 -7.87 0.55 -1.00
N HIS A 51 -7.62 0.33 0.29
CA HIS A 51 -6.82 -0.79 0.78
C HIS A 51 -7.66 -2.05 1.10
N GLY A 52 -8.99 -1.99 0.88
CA GLY A 52 -9.91 -3.05 1.24
C GLY A 52 -9.65 -4.35 0.50
N GLY A 53 -9.35 -5.42 1.23
CA GLY A 53 -9.18 -6.77 0.68
C GLY A 53 -7.78 -7.11 0.17
N LEU A 54 -6.78 -6.24 0.38
CA LEU A 54 -5.38 -6.60 0.15
C LEU A 54 -4.88 -7.50 1.28
N THR A 55 -4.26 -8.62 0.92
CA THR A 55 -3.66 -9.52 1.90
C THR A 55 -2.27 -9.04 2.29
N VAL A 56 -1.79 -9.43 3.47
CA VAL A 56 -0.39 -9.21 3.89
C VAL A 56 0.60 -9.79 2.88
N ALA A 57 0.27 -10.91 2.25
CA ALA A 57 1.10 -11.52 1.21
C ALA A 57 1.19 -10.64 -0.04
N THR A 58 0.09 -10.01 -0.46
CA THR A 58 0.06 -9.05 -1.57
C THR A 58 0.95 -7.85 -1.27
N LEU A 59 0.85 -7.30 -0.06
CA LEU A 59 1.63 -6.15 0.37
C LEU A 59 3.13 -6.48 0.50
N ARG A 60 3.47 -7.68 0.97
CA ARG A 60 4.87 -8.16 0.99
C ARG A 60 5.45 -8.25 -0.41
N SER A 61 4.73 -8.87 -1.34
CA SER A 61 5.18 -9.01 -2.74
C SER A 61 5.41 -7.65 -3.41
N LEU A 62 4.57 -6.66 -3.10
CA LEU A 62 4.76 -5.28 -3.54
C LEU A 62 5.99 -4.62 -2.92
N ALA A 63 6.20 -4.78 -1.62
CA ALA A 63 7.37 -4.25 -0.93
C ALA A 63 8.68 -4.90 -1.42
N ASP A 64 8.66 -6.20 -1.74
CA ASP A 64 9.77 -6.92 -2.36
C ASP A 64 10.09 -6.35 -3.76
N ALA A 65 9.07 -6.19 -4.61
CA ALA A 65 9.23 -5.70 -5.97
C ALA A 65 9.69 -4.23 -6.04
N LEU A 66 9.30 -3.41 -5.07
CA LEU A 66 9.78 -2.02 -4.92
C LEU A 66 11.19 -1.95 -4.30
N GLY A 67 11.73 -3.06 -3.81
CA GLY A 67 13.02 -3.07 -3.14
C GLY A 67 13.02 -2.32 -1.80
N LEU A 68 11.87 -2.26 -1.11
CA LEU A 68 11.77 -1.61 0.21
C LEU A 68 12.60 -2.41 1.22
N LYS A 69 13.64 -1.77 1.77
CA LYS A 69 14.53 -2.35 2.77
C LYS A 69 14.38 -1.57 4.07
N SER A 70 13.88 -2.22 5.12
CA SER A 70 13.80 -1.71 6.51
C SER A 70 12.50 -0.95 6.84
N VAL A 71 12.52 -0.07 7.85
CA VAL A 71 11.37 0.48 8.60
C VAL A 71 10.15 0.89 7.75
N GLU A 72 10.36 1.39 6.54
CA GLU A 72 9.29 1.74 5.59
C GLU A 72 8.44 0.52 5.18
N ARG A 73 9.06 -0.65 5.01
CA ARG A 73 8.37 -1.94 4.82
C ARG A 73 7.54 -2.29 6.06
N ASP A 74 8.10 -2.18 7.25
CA ASP A 74 7.39 -2.60 8.48
C ASP A 74 6.21 -1.69 8.77
N VAL A 75 6.39 -0.37 8.61
CA VAL A 75 5.30 0.60 8.72
C VAL A 75 4.27 0.36 7.61
N PHE A 76 4.67 0.15 6.35
CA PHE A 76 3.75 -0.18 5.26
C PHE A 76 2.91 -1.44 5.55
N LEU A 77 3.55 -2.51 6.03
CA LEU A 77 2.88 -3.76 6.36
C LEU A 77 1.97 -3.65 7.58
N LEU A 78 2.42 -3.00 8.66
CA LEU A 78 1.65 -2.83 9.89
C LEU A 78 0.39 -2.00 9.63
N THR A 79 0.53 -0.94 8.86
CA THR A 79 -0.53 0.03 8.57
C THR A 79 -1.60 -0.56 7.66
N ALA A 80 -1.19 -1.35 6.66
CA ALA A 80 -2.13 -2.03 5.79
C ALA A 80 -2.82 -3.23 6.47
N VAL A 81 -2.20 -3.82 7.51
CA VAL A 81 -2.82 -4.82 8.40
C VAL A 81 -3.82 -4.18 9.38
N ASP A 82 -3.58 -2.93 9.81
CA ASP A 82 -4.48 -2.16 10.67
C ASP A 82 -5.77 -1.69 9.97
N GLY A 83 -5.89 -1.95 8.66
CA GLY A 83 -7.15 -1.91 7.87
C GLY A 83 -8.28 -2.80 8.41
N ARG A 84 -8.11 -3.42 9.58
CA ARG A 84 -9.21 -3.92 10.44
C ARG A 84 -10.07 -2.79 11.02
N MET A 85 -9.74 -1.52 10.84
CA MET A 85 -10.76 -0.46 10.80
C MET A 85 -11.62 -0.62 9.55
N ARG A 86 -12.61 -1.52 9.67
CA ARG A 86 -13.74 -1.73 8.75
C ARG A 86 -14.15 -0.42 8.06
N HIS A 87 -14.14 -0.42 6.73
CA HIS A 87 -15.25 0.19 5.99
C HIS A 87 -16.41 -0.81 6.00
N PRO A 88 -17.52 -0.52 6.69
CA PRO A 88 -18.71 -1.35 6.61
C PRO A 88 -19.34 -1.19 5.21
N HIS A 89 -19.64 -2.33 4.57
CA HIS A 89 -20.60 -2.55 3.48
C HIS A 89 -20.57 -1.63 2.24
N GLN A 90 -20.23 -2.21 1.09
CA GLN A 90 -20.94 -1.89 -0.16
C GLN A 90 -21.46 -3.19 -0.77
N THR A 91 -22.79 -3.37 -0.65
CA THR A 91 -23.62 -4.18 -1.56
C THR A 91 -23.96 -3.31 -2.76
#